data_AF-A0A347AHE6-F1
#
_entry.id   AF-A0A347AHE6-F1
#
_cell.length_a   1.000
_cell.length_b   1.000
_cell.length_c   1.000
_cell.angle_alpha   90.00
_cell.angle_beta   90.00
_cell.angle_gamma   90.00
#
_symmetry.space_group_name_H-M   'P 1'
#
loop_
_entity.id
_entity.type
_entity.pdbx_description
1 polymer ?
#
loop_
_entity_poly.entity_id
_entity_poly.type
_entity_poly.pdbx_seq_one_letter_code
_entity_poly.pdbx_strand_id
1 'polypeptide(L)'
;MYEILIFQGGVYKFDDFKELVEDLGGLVLKKDHLELSRGIYFLSEEITAPLVLPVEEIENVNKMAEKIKGNISKTKIESEKKAELVSYLNIYDILSKSDDWLGKKEIAASLKCPCIINCDNSSEFCAKDKLDEILMDMVTIELIEIREKEDNVEYRLRVEHD
;
A
#
# COMPACT_ATOMS: atom_id res chain seq x y z
N MET A 1 -6.44 3.49 -13.69
CA MET A 1 -5.49 4.52 -13.16
C MET A 1 -5.64 4.52 -11.64
N TYR A 2 -4.59 4.65 -10.83
CA TYR A 2 -4.69 4.64 -9.35
C TYR A 2 -4.28 5.98 -8.73
N GLU A 3 -4.87 6.33 -7.58
CA GLU A 3 -4.60 7.56 -6.83
C GLU A 3 -4.28 7.26 -5.36
N ILE A 4 -3.37 8.05 -4.79
CA ILE A 4 -2.98 7.92 -3.38
C ILE A 4 -3.82 8.90 -2.57
N LEU A 5 -4.50 8.38 -1.55
CA LEU A 5 -5.40 9.12 -0.68
C LEU A 5 -5.02 8.87 0.79
N ILE A 6 -5.52 9.67 1.70
CA ILE A 6 -5.41 9.41 3.14
C ILE A 6 -6.81 9.25 3.71
N PHE A 7 -7.06 8.11 4.33
CA PHE A 7 -8.20 7.91 5.21
C PHE A 7 -7.91 8.49 6.59
N GLN A 8 -8.88 9.21 7.14
CA GLN A 8 -8.91 9.66 8.52
C GLN A 8 -10.29 9.38 9.09
N GLY A 9 -10.39 8.61 10.17
CA GLY A 9 -11.69 8.26 10.74
C GLY A 9 -11.59 7.52 12.06
N GLY A 10 -12.74 7.20 12.66
CA GLY A 10 -12.74 6.39 13.88
C GLY A 10 -12.25 4.96 13.66
N VAL A 11 -11.80 4.31 14.73
CA VAL A 11 -11.37 2.89 14.71
C VAL A 11 -12.48 1.92 14.29
N TYR A 12 -13.74 2.34 14.48
CA TYR A 12 -14.91 1.51 14.27
C TYR A 12 -15.04 1.03 12.81
N LYS A 13 -14.97 -0.31 12.61
CA LYS A 13 -15.09 -0.98 11.30
C LYS A 13 -14.03 -0.59 10.27
N PHE A 14 -12.85 -0.17 10.74
CA PHE A 14 -11.74 0.08 9.83
C PHE A 14 -11.25 -1.20 9.15
N ASP A 15 -11.32 -2.35 9.81
CA ASP A 15 -10.89 -3.61 9.20
C ASP A 15 -11.85 -4.02 8.05
N ASP A 16 -13.18 -3.85 8.22
CA ASP A 16 -14.16 -3.96 7.11
C ASP A 16 -13.83 -3.01 5.94
N PHE A 17 -13.29 -1.82 6.24
CA PHE A 17 -12.90 -0.85 5.22
C PHE A 17 -11.61 -1.26 4.51
N LYS A 18 -10.64 -1.81 5.24
CA LYS A 18 -9.39 -2.35 4.69
C LYS A 18 -9.69 -3.49 3.71
N GLU A 19 -10.51 -4.46 4.13
CA GLU A 19 -10.92 -5.58 3.27
C GLU A 19 -11.57 -5.09 1.98
N LEU A 20 -12.48 -4.12 2.07
CA LEU A 20 -13.13 -3.55 0.90
C LEU A 20 -12.14 -2.82 -0.03
N VAL A 21 -11.16 -2.09 0.53
CA VAL A 21 -10.12 -1.45 -0.27
C VAL A 21 -9.30 -2.49 -1.02
N GLU A 22 -8.95 -3.59 -0.38
CA GLU A 22 -8.18 -4.70 -0.97
C GLU A 22 -9.00 -5.48 -2.01
N ASP A 23 -10.28 -5.74 -1.76
CA ASP A 23 -11.23 -6.36 -2.71
C ASP A 23 -11.39 -5.53 -4.00
N LEU A 24 -11.32 -4.20 -3.88
CA LEU A 24 -11.38 -3.27 -5.01
C LEU A 24 -10.02 -3.12 -5.71
N GLY A 25 -9.01 -3.91 -5.34
CA GLY A 25 -7.66 -3.88 -5.90
C GLY A 25 -6.79 -2.75 -5.37
N GLY A 26 -7.23 -2.07 -4.32
CA GLY A 26 -6.46 -1.05 -3.62
C GLY A 26 -5.54 -1.61 -2.53
N LEU A 27 -4.78 -0.73 -1.89
CA LEU A 27 -3.88 -1.08 -0.79
C LEU A 27 -4.02 -0.07 0.35
N VAL A 28 -4.00 -0.59 1.58
CA VAL A 28 -3.84 0.20 2.81
C VAL A 28 -2.40 0.03 3.31
N LEU A 29 -1.59 1.07 3.25
CA LEU A 29 -0.13 0.97 3.44
C LEU A 29 0.29 0.86 4.92
N LYS A 30 -0.44 1.50 5.85
CA LYS A 30 -0.20 1.42 7.29
C LYS A 30 -1.39 1.97 8.08
N LYS A 31 -1.81 1.28 9.15
CA LYS A 31 -2.81 1.74 10.12
C LYS A 31 -2.09 2.48 11.25
N ASP A 32 -2.06 3.80 11.22
CA ASP A 32 -1.53 4.60 12.33
C ASP A 32 -2.67 4.98 13.27
N HIS A 33 -2.58 4.56 14.54
CA HIS A 33 -3.49 4.99 15.60
C HIS A 33 -3.06 6.36 16.11
N LEU A 34 -3.94 7.35 15.98
CA LEU A 34 -3.75 8.70 16.46
C LEU A 34 -4.63 8.90 17.70
N GLU A 35 -4.00 8.83 18.87
CA GLU A 35 -4.65 9.19 20.13
C GLU A 35 -4.64 10.71 20.30
N LEU A 36 -5.77 11.37 20.07
CA LEU A 36 -5.92 12.80 20.36
C LEU A 36 -6.22 12.99 21.85
N SER A 37 -5.18 13.23 22.66
CA SER A 37 -5.37 13.64 24.05
C SER A 37 -5.58 15.16 24.16
N ARG A 38 -6.77 15.57 24.64
CA ARG A 38 -7.06 16.95 25.08
C ARG A 38 -7.46 16.96 26.56
N GLY A 39 -6.51 16.73 27.45
CA GLY A 39 -6.74 16.80 28.89
C GLY A 39 -7.74 15.75 29.42
N ILE A 40 -8.54 16.12 30.42
CA ILE A 40 -9.27 15.21 31.33
C ILE A 40 -10.61 14.66 30.76
N TYR A 41 -10.93 14.86 29.48
CA TYR A 41 -12.21 14.38 28.91
C TYR A 41 -12.05 13.85 27.48
N PHE A 42 -12.48 12.59 27.31
CA PHE A 42 -12.72 11.79 26.10
C PHE A 42 -11.62 11.78 25.00
N LEU A 43 -10.94 10.63 24.92
CA LEU A 43 -10.06 10.23 23.82
C LEU A 43 -10.90 9.72 22.63
N SER A 44 -10.85 10.43 21.52
CA SER A 44 -11.19 9.84 20.22
C SER A 44 -9.92 9.18 19.67
N GLU A 45 -9.93 7.86 19.57
CA GLU A 45 -8.94 7.15 18.74
C GLU A 45 -9.34 7.34 17.28
N GLU A 46 -8.47 7.98 16.51
CA GLU A 46 -8.62 8.13 15.07
C GLU A 46 -7.56 7.30 14.35
N ILE A 47 -7.94 6.63 13.29
CA ILE A 47 -7.02 5.96 12.38
C ILE A 47 -6.68 6.92 11.26
N THR A 48 -5.38 7.07 11.02
CA THR A 48 -4.88 7.65 9.77
C THR A 48 -4.23 6.53 8.96
N ALA A 49 -4.65 6.37 7.71
CA ALA A 49 -4.10 5.35 6.84
C ALA A 49 -3.92 5.84 5.40
N PRO A 50 -2.71 5.77 4.83
CA PRO A 50 -2.52 6.00 3.41
C PRO A 50 -3.16 4.87 2.60
N LEU A 51 -3.96 5.26 1.62
CA LEU A 51 -4.69 4.39 0.71
C LEU A 51 -4.18 4.57 -0.70
N VAL A 52 -4.22 3.49 -1.48
CA VAL A 52 -3.96 3.52 -2.91
C VAL A 52 -5.13 2.84 -3.58
N LEU A 53 -5.83 3.54 -4.45
CA LEU A 53 -7.11 3.08 -4.99
C LEU A 53 -7.21 3.29 -6.49
N PRO A 54 -7.88 2.40 -7.24
CA PRO A 54 -8.25 2.70 -8.61
C PRO A 54 -9.12 3.95 -8.63
N VAL A 55 -8.85 4.87 -9.56
CA VAL A 55 -9.57 6.15 -9.74
C VAL A 55 -11.06 5.92 -9.94
N GLU A 56 -11.42 4.82 -10.59
CA GLU A 56 -12.79 4.37 -10.83
C GLU A 56 -13.53 4.04 -9.52
N GLU A 57 -12.81 3.61 -8.48
CA GLU A 57 -13.36 3.14 -7.21
C GLU A 57 -13.33 4.20 -6.09
N ILE A 58 -12.71 5.36 -6.32
CA ILE A 58 -12.59 6.43 -5.31
C ILE A 58 -13.95 6.83 -4.74
N GLU A 59 -14.98 6.94 -5.59
CA GLU A 59 -16.31 7.34 -5.15
C GLU A 59 -16.98 6.28 -4.25
N ASN A 60 -16.75 5.00 -4.55
CA ASN A 60 -17.28 3.87 -3.78
C ASN A 60 -16.60 3.81 -2.41
N VAL A 61 -15.28 3.96 -2.36
CA VAL A 61 -14.54 3.96 -1.11
C VAL A 61 -14.85 5.21 -0.28
N ASN A 62 -15.07 6.37 -0.91
CA ASN A 62 -15.47 7.58 -0.19
C ASN A 62 -16.84 7.41 0.50
N LYS A 63 -17.83 6.81 -0.18
CA LYS A 63 -19.14 6.48 0.43
C LYS A 63 -19.01 5.52 1.60
N MET A 64 -18.06 4.58 1.55
CA MET A 64 -17.82 3.64 2.64
C MET A 64 -17.12 4.32 3.82
N ALA A 65 -16.13 5.17 3.56
CA ALA A 65 -15.48 5.98 4.58
C ALA A 65 -16.50 6.86 5.34
N GLU A 66 -17.40 7.54 4.63
CA GLU A 66 -18.46 8.34 5.24
C GLU A 66 -19.38 7.49 6.16
N LYS A 67 -19.71 6.26 5.76
CA LYS A 67 -20.54 5.34 6.57
C LYS A 67 -19.87 4.97 7.90
N ILE A 68 -18.55 4.88 7.93
CA ILE A 68 -17.78 4.60 9.15
C ILE A 68 -17.31 5.88 9.86
N LYS A 69 -17.88 7.05 9.50
CA LYS A 69 -17.50 8.37 10.02
C LYS A 69 -16.04 8.73 9.77
N GLY A 70 -15.46 8.18 8.71
CA GLY A 70 -14.17 8.58 8.18
C GLY A 70 -14.30 9.51 6.97
N ASN A 71 -13.17 10.07 6.56
CA ASN A 71 -13.03 10.94 5.40
C ASN A 71 -11.80 10.52 4.61
N ILE A 72 -11.86 10.66 3.30
CA ILE A 72 -10.75 10.40 2.41
C ILE A 72 -10.33 11.72 1.77
N SER A 73 -9.08 12.11 2.03
CA SER A 73 -8.52 13.34 1.46
C SER A 73 -7.41 13.03 0.48
N LYS A 74 -7.31 13.86 -0.56
CA LYS A 74 -6.15 13.85 -1.46
C LYS A 74 -4.99 14.50 -0.73
N THR A 75 -3.91 13.75 -0.56
CA THR A 75 -2.66 14.32 -0.05
C THR A 75 -1.81 14.80 -1.20
N LYS A 76 -1.29 16.04 -1.07
CA LYS A 76 -0.17 16.50 -1.90
C LYS A 76 1.09 15.76 -1.46
N ILE A 77 1.27 14.56 -1.99
CA ILE A 77 2.53 13.84 -1.87
C ILE A 77 3.49 14.46 -2.89
N GLU A 78 4.69 14.81 -2.41
CA GLU A 78 5.79 15.25 -3.28
C GLU A 78 6.01 14.22 -4.39
N SER A 79 6.29 14.67 -5.61
CA SER A 79 6.36 13.80 -6.80
C SER A 79 7.32 12.62 -6.65
N GLU A 80 8.41 12.82 -5.91
CA GLU A 80 9.41 11.77 -5.60
C GLU A 80 8.81 10.67 -4.70
N LYS A 81 8.21 11.04 -3.56
CA LYS A 81 7.54 10.10 -2.65
C LYS A 81 6.38 9.37 -3.32
N LYS A 82 5.71 10.04 -4.27
CA LYS A 82 4.67 9.40 -5.08
C LYS A 82 5.27 8.29 -5.95
N ALA A 83 6.37 8.56 -6.66
CA ALA A 83 7.05 7.54 -7.47
C ALA A 83 7.59 6.37 -6.63
N GLU A 84 8.02 6.67 -5.41
CA GLU A 84 8.41 5.66 -4.42
C GLU A 84 7.25 4.73 -4.09
N LEU A 85 6.12 5.27 -3.62
CA LEU A 85 4.91 4.52 -3.27
C LEU A 85 4.37 3.69 -4.44
N VAL A 86 4.39 4.25 -5.65
CA VAL A 86 4.05 3.54 -6.89
C VAL A 86 4.93 2.30 -7.09
N SER A 87 6.22 2.42 -6.79
CA SER A 87 7.17 1.34 -6.96
C SER A 87 6.92 0.20 -5.98
N TYR A 88 6.63 0.51 -4.70
CA TYR A 88 6.18 -0.48 -3.70
C TYR A 88 4.92 -1.22 -4.15
N LEU A 89 3.92 -0.48 -4.64
CA LEU A 89 2.64 -1.05 -5.09
C LEU A 89 2.79 -2.02 -6.27
N ASN A 90 3.67 -1.71 -7.23
CA ASN A 90 3.89 -2.61 -8.37
C ASN A 90 4.48 -3.95 -7.91
N ILE A 91 5.40 -3.94 -6.95
CA ILE A 91 5.96 -5.17 -6.40
C ILE A 91 4.89 -5.91 -5.61
N TYR A 92 4.12 -5.20 -4.78
CA TYR A 92 3.00 -5.78 -4.05
C TYR A 92 1.99 -6.47 -4.98
N ASP A 93 1.56 -5.81 -6.06
CA ASP A 93 0.63 -6.36 -7.05
C ASP A 93 1.18 -7.59 -7.79
N ILE A 94 2.49 -7.65 -8.02
CA ILE A 94 3.14 -8.85 -8.59
C ILE A 94 3.09 -10.00 -7.58
N LEU A 95 3.45 -9.73 -6.32
CA LEU A 95 3.48 -10.75 -5.27
C LEU A 95 2.07 -11.20 -4.88
N SER A 96 1.05 -10.33 -4.91
CA SER A 96 -0.34 -10.67 -4.56
C SER A 96 -1.00 -11.59 -5.58
N LYS A 97 -0.50 -11.61 -6.83
CA LYS A 97 -0.98 -12.49 -7.90
C LYS A 97 -0.30 -13.86 -7.90
N SER A 98 0.69 -14.07 -7.03
CA SER A 98 1.42 -15.31 -6.91
C SER A 98 1.17 -15.93 -5.55
N ASP A 99 0.59 -17.14 -5.53
CA ASP A 99 0.47 -17.93 -4.31
C ASP A 99 1.82 -18.59 -3.90
N ASP A 100 2.86 -18.44 -4.73
CA ASP A 100 4.18 -19.02 -4.51
C ASP A 100 5.27 -17.94 -4.37
N TRP A 101 6.42 -18.37 -3.87
CA TRP A 101 7.63 -17.57 -3.73
C TRP A 101 8.22 -17.19 -5.08
N LEU A 102 8.49 -15.90 -5.26
CA LEU A 102 9.06 -15.38 -6.49
C LEU A 102 10.51 -14.95 -6.29
N GLY A 103 11.37 -15.38 -7.21
CA GLY A 103 12.74 -14.91 -7.28
C GLY A 103 12.82 -13.47 -7.80
N LYS A 104 13.88 -12.76 -7.45
CA LYS A 104 14.13 -11.38 -7.92
C LYS A 104 14.01 -11.23 -9.45
N LYS A 105 14.50 -12.20 -10.21
CA LYS A 105 14.45 -12.17 -11.69
C LYS A 105 13.01 -12.25 -12.22
N GLU A 106 12.13 -12.98 -11.54
CA GLU A 106 10.73 -13.16 -11.92
C GLU A 106 9.93 -11.89 -11.62
N ILE A 107 10.19 -11.28 -10.45
CA ILE A 107 9.62 -9.98 -10.08
C ILE A 107 10.04 -8.92 -11.10
N ALA A 108 11.34 -8.84 -11.42
CA ALA A 108 11.86 -7.89 -12.40
C ALA A 108 11.25 -8.07 -13.81
N ALA A 109 11.06 -9.32 -14.24
CA ALA A 109 10.43 -9.64 -15.53
C ALA A 109 8.94 -9.27 -15.57
N SER A 110 8.28 -9.28 -14.41
CA SER A 110 6.85 -8.95 -14.27
C SER A 110 6.57 -7.45 -14.19
N LEU A 111 7.60 -6.63 -13.91
CA LEU A 111 7.49 -5.17 -13.92
C LEU A 111 7.26 -4.65 -15.35
N LYS A 112 6.02 -4.26 -15.65
CA LYS A 112 5.60 -3.66 -16.93
C LYS A 112 5.65 -2.13 -16.87
N CYS A 113 6.03 -1.53 -17.99
CA CYS A 113 5.96 -0.08 -18.23
C CYS A 113 4.93 0.20 -19.34
N PRO A 114 4.07 1.22 -19.22
CA PRO A 114 3.86 2.06 -18.04
C PRO A 114 3.38 1.22 -16.86
N CYS A 115 3.86 1.54 -15.67
CA CYS A 115 3.45 0.83 -14.45
C CYS A 115 2.01 1.17 -14.05
N ILE A 116 1.45 0.44 -13.07
CA ILE A 116 0.02 0.49 -12.68
C ILE A 116 -0.45 1.92 -12.41
N ILE A 117 0.43 2.73 -11.84
CA ILE A 117 0.31 4.18 -11.76
C ILE A 117 1.31 4.71 -12.77
N ASN A 118 0.82 5.22 -13.90
CA ASN A 118 1.62 5.79 -14.98
C ASN A 118 2.79 6.62 -14.41
N CYS A 119 4.00 6.04 -14.39
CA CYS A 119 5.19 6.79 -14.01
C CYS A 119 5.42 7.79 -15.14
N ASP A 120 5.36 9.08 -14.84
CA ASP A 120 5.93 10.05 -15.76
C ASP A 120 7.39 9.63 -15.94
N ASN A 121 7.83 9.34 -17.17
CA ASN A 121 9.20 8.90 -17.48
C ASN A 121 10.30 9.90 -17.04
N SER A 122 9.93 10.96 -16.32
CA SER A 122 10.78 11.93 -15.66
C SER A 122 11.03 11.65 -14.17
N SER A 123 10.42 10.63 -13.56
CA SER A 123 10.67 10.31 -12.15
C SER A 123 12.02 9.59 -11.98
N GLU A 124 12.91 10.14 -11.15
CA GLU A 124 14.21 9.53 -10.80
C GLU A 124 14.10 8.19 -10.04
N PHE A 125 12.91 7.81 -9.60
CA PHE A 125 12.65 6.61 -8.80
C PHE A 125 11.76 5.63 -9.58
N CYS A 126 12.31 4.46 -9.93
CA CYS A 126 11.60 3.41 -10.66
C CYS A 126 11.88 2.04 -10.02
N ALA A 127 10.83 1.22 -9.87
CA ALA A 127 10.92 -0.13 -9.33
C ALA A 127 11.94 -1.02 -10.06
N LYS A 128 12.18 -0.78 -11.36
CA LYS A 128 13.19 -1.54 -12.12
C LYS A 128 14.61 -1.20 -11.71
N ASP A 129 14.86 0.06 -11.37
CA ASP A 129 16.20 0.55 -11.05
C ASP A 129 16.54 0.33 -9.58
N LYS A 130 15.52 0.33 -8.71
CA LYS A 130 15.66 0.26 -7.24
C LYS A 130 15.06 -0.99 -6.62
N LEU A 131 14.91 -2.07 -7.39
CA LEU A 131 14.23 -3.29 -6.94
C LEU A 131 14.80 -3.84 -5.61
N ASP A 132 16.12 -3.84 -5.46
CA ASP A 132 16.77 -4.35 -4.22
C ASP A 132 16.44 -3.50 -3.00
N GLU A 133 16.51 -2.17 -3.13
CA GLU A 133 16.18 -1.23 -2.06
C GLU A 133 14.74 -1.44 -1.60
N ILE A 134 13.82 -1.49 -2.56
CA ILE A 134 12.38 -1.61 -2.28
C ILE A 134 12.06 -2.97 -1.63
N LEU A 135 12.65 -4.08 -2.11
CA LEU A 135 12.43 -5.40 -1.51
C LEU A 135 12.98 -5.46 -0.07
N MET A 136 14.16 -4.89 0.19
CA MET A 136 14.70 -4.80 1.55
C MET A 136 13.83 -3.94 2.45
N ASP A 137 13.33 -2.81 1.96
CA ASP A 137 12.43 -1.94 2.70
C ASP A 137 11.11 -2.67 3.04
N MET A 138 10.52 -3.38 2.07
CA MET A 138 9.30 -4.18 2.26
C MET A 138 9.48 -5.33 3.26
N VAL A 139 10.65 -5.97 3.29
CA VAL A 139 11.00 -6.96 4.31
C VAL A 139 11.13 -6.30 5.68
N THR A 140 11.77 -5.13 5.75
CA THR A 140 12.02 -4.38 7.00
C THR A 140 10.72 -3.93 7.66
N ILE A 141 9.72 -3.52 6.87
CA ILE A 141 8.38 -3.17 7.36
C ILE A 141 7.45 -4.39 7.50
N GLU A 142 7.99 -5.59 7.37
CA GLU A 142 7.32 -6.89 7.51
C GLU A 142 6.12 -7.13 6.57
N LEU A 143 6.14 -6.52 5.38
CA LEU A 143 5.07 -6.63 4.37
C LEU A 143 5.25 -7.87 3.48
N ILE A 144 6.51 -8.29 3.30
CA ILE A 144 6.89 -9.48 2.53
C ILE A 144 7.85 -10.35 3.33
N GLU A 145 7.81 -11.64 3.09
CA GLU A 145 8.76 -12.61 3.63
C GLU A 145 9.88 -12.86 2.63
N ILE A 146 11.06 -13.20 3.14
CA ILE A 146 12.27 -13.53 2.37
C ILE A 146 12.76 -14.92 2.78
N ARG A 147 13.20 -15.73 1.80
CA ARG A 147 13.90 -16.99 2.05
C ARG A 147 15.11 -17.13 1.14
N GLU A 148 16.13 -17.82 1.65
CA GLU A 148 17.30 -18.22 0.87
C GLU A 148 17.24 -19.71 0.54
N LYS A 149 17.46 -20.05 -0.72
CA LYS A 149 17.44 -21.43 -1.21
C LYS A 149 18.52 -21.63 -2.26
N GLU A 150 19.55 -22.42 -1.93
CA GLU A 150 20.59 -22.91 -2.87
C GLU A 150 21.04 -21.83 -3.89
N ASP A 151 21.48 -20.67 -3.38
CA ASP A 151 21.93 -19.48 -4.13
C ASP A 151 20.86 -18.56 -4.75
N ASN A 152 19.58 -18.79 -4.48
CA ASN A 152 18.50 -17.86 -4.86
C ASN A 152 17.77 -17.30 -3.65
N VAL A 153 17.48 -16.00 -3.72
CA VAL A 153 16.65 -15.27 -2.77
C VAL A 153 15.26 -15.13 -3.36
N GLU A 154 14.25 -15.56 -2.62
CA GLU A 154 12.86 -15.54 -3.03
C GLU A 154 12.01 -14.77 -2.02
N TYR A 155 10.93 -14.17 -2.53
CA TYR A 155 10.04 -13.27 -1.79
C TYR A 155 8.59 -13.70 -1.96
N ARG A 156 7.77 -13.50 -0.92
CA ARG A 156 6.31 -13.64 -1.01
C ARG A 156 5.61 -12.64 -0.09
N LEU A 157 4.33 -12.37 -0.31
CA LEU A 157 3.55 -11.62 0.68
C LEU A 157 3.50 -12.38 2.00
N ARG A 158 3.58 -11.63 3.10
CA ARG A 158 3.37 -12.22 4.42
C ARG A 158 1.91 -12.64 4.57
N VAL A 159 1.71 -13.88 4.99
CA VAL A 159 0.36 -14.40 5.30
C VAL A 159 0.17 -14.23 6.80
N GLU A 160 -0.72 -13.33 7.22
CA GLU A 160 -1.11 -13.26 8.62
C GLU A 160 -1.85 -14.55 8.99
N HIS A 161 -1.28 -15.34 9.90
CA HIS A 161 -1.97 -16.44 10.55
C HIS A 161 -2.63 -15.87 11.81
N ASP A 162 -3.97 -15.73 11.76
CA ASP A 162 -4.82 -15.52 12.94
C ASP A 162 -4.64 -16.60 14.01
#